data_AF-A0A6M8W615-F1
#
_entry.id   AF-A0A6M8W615-F1
#
_cell.length_a   1.000
_cell.length_b   1.000
_cell.length_c   1.000
_cell.angle_alpha   90.00
_cell.angle_beta   90.00
_cell.angle_gamma   90.00
#
_symmetry.space_group_name_H-M   'P 1'
#
loop_
_entity.id
_entity.type
_entity.pdbx_description
1 polymer ?
#
loop_
_entity_poly.entity_id
_entity_poly.type
_entity_poly.pdbx_seq_one_letter_code
_entity_poly.pdbx_strand_id
1 'polypeptide(L)' 'MAFVDCASAYSSTVRVRKGDTEVDGKSIMQMMMLAATKGTTLEVTAEGDDASEALKALDRLIAAGFDEE' A
#
# COMPACT_ATOMS: atom_id res chain seq x y z
N MET A 1 -2.32 7.91 -7.65
CA MET A 1 -1.25 6.90 -7.49
C MET A 1 -1.96 5.63 -7.11
N ALA A 2 -2.03 4.62 -8.00
CA ALA A 2 -3.01 3.52 -7.89
C ALA A 2 -3.03 2.85 -6.51
N PHE A 3 -1.85 2.63 -5.90
CA PHE A 3 -1.75 2.08 -4.54
C PHE A 3 -2.45 2.95 -3.49
N VAL A 4 -2.15 4.24 -3.47
CA VAL A 4 -2.68 5.19 -2.48
C VAL A 4 -4.17 5.38 -2.67
N ASP A 5 -4.62 5.43 -3.92
CA ASP A 5 -6.04 5.57 -4.25
C ASP A 5 -6.82 4.34 -3.79
N CYS A 6 -6.27 3.13 -3.99
CA CYS A 6 -6.83 1.87 -3.49
C CYS A 6 -6.85 1.81 -1.96
N ALA A 7 -5.73 2.12 -1.28
CA ALA A 7 -5.66 2.14 0.18
C ALA A 7 -6.63 3.14 0.81
N SER A 8 -6.82 4.30 0.17
CA SER A 8 -7.70 5.37 0.66
C SER A 8 -9.20 5.06 0.51
N ALA A 9 -9.57 4.01 -0.25
CA ALA A 9 -10.95 3.56 -0.38
C ALA A 9 -11.48 2.84 0.88
N TYR A 10 -10.61 2.50 1.82
CA TYR A 10 -10.93 1.76 3.04
C TYR A 10 -10.81 2.65 4.28
N SER A 11 -11.52 2.30 5.34
CA SER A 11 -11.49 3.00 6.64
C SER A 11 -10.31 2.55 7.50
N SER A 12 -9.86 1.30 7.37
CA SER A 12 -8.71 0.73 8.09
C SER A 12 -7.44 1.53 7.89
N THR A 13 -6.59 1.58 8.91
CA THR A 13 -5.24 2.12 8.78
C THR A 13 -4.44 1.18 7.90
N VAL A 14 -3.73 1.71 6.90
CA VAL A 14 -2.83 0.94 6.03
C VAL A 14 -1.41 1.45 6.22
N ARG A 15 -0.50 0.58 6.65
CA ARG A 15 0.92 0.89 6.84
C ARG A 15 1.75 0.11 5.83
N VAL A 16 2.75 0.77 5.25
CA VAL A 16 3.69 0.16 4.31
C VAL A 16 5.10 0.31 4.87
N ARG A 17 5.84 -0.80 4.93
CA ARG A 17 7.18 -0.84 5.49
C ARG A 17 8.19 -1.37 4.48
N LYS A 18 9.37 -0.73 4.46
CA LYS A 18 10.55 -1.11 3.69
C LYS A 18 11.75 -1.17 4.64
N GLY A 19 12.15 -2.37 5.05
CA GLY A 19 13.16 -2.54 6.11
C GLY A 19 12.68 -1.88 7.41
N ASP A 20 13.45 -0.92 7.92
CA ASP A 20 13.13 -0.22 9.18
C ASP A 20 12.23 1.01 8.97
N THR A 21 11.93 1.40 7.73
CA THR A 21 11.10 2.58 7.43
C THR A 21 9.66 2.17 7.20
N GLU A 22 8.74 2.71 8.01
CA GLU A 22 7.30 2.53 7.88
C GLU A 22 6.62 3.87 7.59
N VAL A 23 5.63 3.84 6.70
CA VAL A 23 4.87 5.01 6.25
C VAL A 23 3.37 4.71 6.19
N ASP A 24 2.57 5.77 6.16
CA ASP A 24 1.14 5.70 5.87
C ASP A 24 0.91 5.39 4.38
N GLY A 25 0.31 4.23 4.11
CA GLY A 25 -0.02 3.76 2.77
C GLY A 25 -1.09 4.59 2.05
N LYS A 26 -1.80 5.47 2.78
CA LYS A 26 -2.78 6.41 2.23
C LYS A 26 -2.18 7.79 1.94
N SER A 27 -0.93 8.03 2.32
CA SER A 27 -0.26 9.31 2.07
C SER A 27 0.61 9.25 0.82
N ILE A 28 0.18 9.91 -0.26
CA ILE A 28 0.98 10.03 -1.50
C ILE A 28 2.38 10.56 -1.18
N MET A 29 2.49 11.57 -0.32
CA MET A 29 3.78 12.15 0.04
C MET A 29 4.71 11.13 0.71
N GLN A 30 4.22 10.40 1.72
CA GLN A 30 5.08 9.44 2.42
C GLN A 30 5.42 8.22 1.56
N MET A 31 4.48 7.76 0.73
CA MET A 31 4.72 6.67 -0.22
C MET A 31 5.79 7.03 -1.25
N MET A 32 5.81 8.29 -1.74
CA MET A 32 6.87 8.78 -2.61
C MET A 32 8.23 8.83 -1.90
N MET A 33 8.25 9.22 -0.61
CA MET A 33 9.47 9.27 0.21
C MET A 33 10.03 7.88 0.55
N LEU A 34 9.18 6.85 0.66
CA LEU A 34 9.61 5.46 0.86
C LEU A 34 10.53 4.99 -0.28
N ALA A 35 10.40 5.61 -1.47
CA ALA A 35 11.23 5.40 -2.65
C ALA A 35 11.41 3.89 -2.94
N ALA A 36 10.31 3.16 -2.91
CA ALA A 36 10.30 1.72 -3.20
C ALA A 36 10.39 1.52 -4.71
N THR A 37 11.53 1.01 -5.18
CA THR A 37 11.75 0.69 -6.59
C THR A 37 11.39 -0.77 -6.87
N LYS A 38 11.18 -1.12 -8.14
CA LYS A 38 10.96 -2.51 -8.56
C LYS A 38 12.04 -3.45 -7.99
N GLY A 39 11.61 -4.57 -7.43
CA GLY A 39 12.49 -5.53 -6.73
C GLY A 39 12.65 -5.28 -5.24
N THR A 40 12.09 -4.18 -4.71
CA THR A 40 11.99 -3.95 -3.27
C THR A 40 10.91 -4.86 -2.66
N THR A 41 11.24 -5.53 -1.56
CA THR A 41 10.23 -6.21 -0.73
C THR A 41 9.59 -5.20 0.22
N LEU A 42 8.26 -5.17 0.26
CA LEU A 42 7.47 -4.31 1.14
C LEU A 42 6.60 -5.19 2.04
N GLU A 43 6.46 -4.77 3.30
CA GLU A 43 5.47 -5.32 4.22
C GLU A 43 4.28 -4.37 4.26
N VAL A 44 3.07 -4.90 4.04
CA VAL A 44 1.83 -4.13 4.10
C VAL A 44 0.98 -4.67 5.24
N THR A 45 0.60 -3.78 6.16
CA THR A 45 -0.23 -4.11 7.32
C THR A 45 -1.49 -3.25 7.29
N ALA A 46 -2.64 -3.87 7.57
CA ALA A 46 -3.90 -3.16 7.72
C ALA A 46 -4.54 -3.45 9.09
N GLU A 47 -5.10 -2.41 9.73
CA GLU A 47 -5.76 -2.49 11.03
C GLU A 47 -7.10 -1.74 10.98
N GLY A 48 -8.20 -2.45 11.27
CA GLY A 48 -9.56 -1.91 11.24
C GLY A 48 -10.58 -2.93 10.74
N ASP A 49 -11.84 -2.52 10.68
CA ASP A 49 -12.98 -3.40 10.38
C ASP A 49 -12.94 -3.95 8.94
N ASP A 50 -12.38 -3.19 7.99
CA ASP A 50 -12.24 -3.55 6.58
C ASP A 50 -10.78 -3.89 6.19
N ALA A 51 -9.94 -4.22 7.19
CA ALA A 51 -8.52 -4.51 6.96
C ALA A 51 -8.28 -5.71 6.04
N SER A 52 -9.09 -6.76 6.12
CA SER A 52 -8.94 -7.95 5.27
C SER A 52 -9.23 -7.61 3.80
N GLU A 53 -10.24 -6.79 3.57
CA GLU A 53 -10.70 -6.30 2.28
C GLU A 53 -9.66 -5.38 1.66
N ALA A 54 -9.12 -4.45 2.46
CA ALA A 54 -8.03 -3.56 2.05
C ALA A 54 -6.81 -4.36 1.58
N LEU A 55 -6.35 -5.35 2.38
CA LEU A 55 -5.21 -6.19 2.00
C LEU A 55 -5.47 -6.99 0.72
N LYS A 56 -6.67 -7.58 0.56
CA LYS A 56 -7.05 -8.31 -0.65
C LYS A 56 -7.06 -7.43 -1.89
N ALA A 57 -7.53 -6.19 -1.78
CA ALA A 57 -7.57 -5.26 -2.90
C ALA A 57 -6.17 -4.78 -3.30
N LEU A 58 -5.33 -4.47 -2.31
CA LEU A 58 -3.94 -4.09 -2.54
C LEU A 58 -3.13 -5.25 -3.16
N ASP A 59 -3.32 -6.47 -2.68
CA ASP A 59 -2.68 -7.67 -3.25
C ASP A 59 -3.05 -7.86 -4.73
N ARG A 60 -4.35 -7.75 -5.06
CA ARG A 60 -4.82 -7.81 -6.45
C ARG A 60 -4.21 -6.73 -7.33
N LEU A 61 -4.16 -5.49 -6.85
CA LEU A 61 -3.58 -4.36 -7.57
C LEU A 61 -2.09 -4.61 -7.87
N ILE A 62 -1.32 -5.09 -6.87
CA ILE A 62 0.11 -5.39 -7.04
C ILE A 62 0.30 -6.56 -8.01
N ALA A 63 -0.51 -7.62 -7.89
CA ALA A 63 -0.47 -8.77 -8.80
C ALA A 63 -0.82 -8.39 -10.25
N ALA A 64 -1.68 -7.39 -10.44
CA ALA A 64 -2.01 -6.82 -11.74
C ALA A 64 -0.95 -5.83 -12.27
N GLY A 65 0.13 -5.57 -11.51
CA GLY A 65 1.17 -4.62 -11.91
C GLY A 65 0.72 -3.16 -11.86
N PHE A 66 -0.14 -2.80 -10.90
CA PHE A 66 -0.70 -1.45 -10.73
C PHE A 66 -1.58 -0.97 -11.89
N ASP A 67 -2.05 -1.89 -12.74
CA ASP A 67 -2.77 -1.59 -13.98
C ASP A 67 -1.98 -0.64 -14.92
N GLU A 68 -0.64 -0.71 -14.88
CA GLU A 68 0.27 0.05 -15.74
C GLU A 68 0.64 -0.80 -16.97
N GLU A 69 0.41 -0.27 -18.19
CA GLU A 69 0.94 -0.80 -19.46
C GLU A 69 2.41 -0.39 -19.69
#